data_AF-A0A165TM28-F1
#
_entry.id   AF-A0A165TM28-F1
#
_cell.length_a   1.000
_cell.length_b   1.000
_cell.length_c   1.000
_cell.angle_alpha   90.00
_cell.angle_beta   90.00
_cell.angle_gamma   90.00
#
_symmetry.space_group_name_H-M   'P 1'
#
loop_
_entity.id
_entity.type
_entity.pdbx_description
1 polymer ?
#
loop_
_entity_poly.entity_id
_entity_poly.type
_entity_poly.pdbx_seq_one_letter_code
_entity_poly.pdbx_strand_id
1 'polypeptide(L)'
;MTYKDFPGMREFVHGEGYGYYRTWQEASAAAQNLGITTYKQYRDMRSRDPRLYGLPDVQYPDFPGYKVFLGTATYETWKEAAAACLSIGITSFADYPRLRTLDLRLPSCLSRAYPDYPGPADFFSGLPFYASWQESAMAARQIGIRSRRAYAKKRAGDIRLPLCLPRAYRDRFPGYPQFFSYPDSTELSKQLTR
;
A
#
# COMPACT_ATOMS: atom_id res chain seq x y z
N MET A 1 -47.99 -22.35 27.35
CA MET A 1 -47.45 -21.07 27.88
C MET A 1 -46.68 -20.38 26.77
N THR A 2 -47.34 -19.47 26.05
CA THR A 2 -46.69 -18.57 25.07
C THR A 2 -46.36 -17.28 25.80
N TYR A 3 -45.08 -16.98 25.97
CA TYR A 3 -44.61 -15.73 26.58
C TYR A 3 -45.07 -14.55 25.71
N LYS A 4 -46.05 -13.78 26.21
CA LYS A 4 -46.62 -12.62 25.50
C LYS A 4 -45.63 -11.46 25.30
N ASP A 5 -44.53 -11.48 26.06
CA ASP A 5 -43.51 -10.43 26.07
C ASP A 5 -42.13 -10.95 25.65
N PHE A 6 -42.04 -12.09 24.94
CA PHE A 6 -40.76 -12.53 24.39
C PHE A 6 -40.45 -11.74 23.12
N PRO A 7 -39.44 -10.85 23.11
CA PRO A 7 -39.20 -9.90 22.01
C PRO A 7 -38.63 -10.56 20.74
N GLY A 8 -38.61 -11.89 20.69
CA GLY A 8 -37.99 -12.67 19.64
C GLY A 8 -36.49 -12.86 19.88
N MET A 9 -35.95 -13.94 19.30
CA MET A 9 -34.55 -14.33 19.49
C MET A 9 -33.55 -13.27 19.00
N ARG A 10 -33.97 -12.41 18.07
CA ARG A 10 -33.17 -11.29 17.57
C ARG A 10 -32.96 -10.23 18.67
N GLU A 11 -34.01 -9.77 19.34
CA GLU A 11 -33.84 -8.79 20.42
C GLU A 11 -33.16 -9.41 21.66
N PHE A 12 -33.44 -10.69 21.95
CA PHE A 12 -32.81 -11.41 23.05
C PHE A 12 -31.28 -11.59 22.90
N VAL A 13 -30.77 -11.72 21.67
CA VAL A 13 -29.31 -11.84 21.37
C VAL A 13 -28.62 -10.48 21.28
N HIS A 14 -29.38 -9.38 21.15
CA HIS A 14 -28.85 -8.04 20.87
C HIS A 14 -29.17 -6.98 21.95
N GLY A 15 -29.74 -7.41 23.08
CA GLY A 15 -29.97 -6.61 24.30
C GLY A 15 -28.71 -6.44 25.16
N GLU A 16 -28.65 -5.33 25.89
CA GLU A 16 -27.43 -4.72 26.44
C GLU A 16 -26.58 -5.65 27.34
N GLY A 17 -25.31 -5.82 26.96
CA GLY A 17 -24.27 -6.39 27.82
C GLY A 17 -23.22 -7.25 27.10
N TYR A 18 -23.65 -8.18 26.22
CA TYR A 18 -22.75 -9.16 25.56
C TYR A 18 -23.30 -9.62 24.19
N GLY A 19 -23.71 -8.68 23.34
CA GLY A 19 -24.22 -8.98 22.00
C GLY A 19 -23.12 -8.98 20.93
N TYR A 20 -23.26 -9.87 19.94
CA TYR A 20 -22.48 -9.79 18.72
C TYR A 20 -22.69 -8.46 17.98
N TYR A 21 -21.75 -8.08 17.12
CA TYR A 21 -21.87 -6.89 16.27
C TYR A 21 -23.13 -6.93 15.38
N ARG A 22 -23.79 -5.78 15.22
CA ARG A 22 -25.08 -5.72 14.51
C ARG A 22 -24.89 -5.68 12.99
N THR A 23 -23.79 -5.08 12.56
CA THR A 23 -23.47 -4.90 11.15
C THR A 23 -22.12 -5.54 10.84
N TRP A 24 -21.94 -6.00 9.60
CA TRP A 24 -20.65 -6.56 9.20
C TRP A 24 -19.55 -5.50 9.22
N GLN A 25 -19.89 -4.21 9.05
CA GLN A 25 -18.96 -3.08 9.09
C GLN A 25 -18.35 -2.93 10.49
N GLU A 26 -19.16 -3.03 11.56
CA GLU A 26 -18.68 -3.01 12.95
C GLU A 26 -17.77 -4.21 13.23
N ALA A 27 -18.21 -5.42 12.85
CA ALA A 27 -17.39 -6.63 13.00
C ALA A 27 -16.11 -6.59 12.17
N SER A 28 -16.15 -5.96 11.00
CA SER A 28 -15.01 -5.79 10.11
C SER A 28 -13.97 -4.88 10.76
N ALA A 29 -14.38 -3.73 11.30
CA ALA A 29 -13.50 -2.83 12.03
C ALA A 29 -12.83 -3.52 13.22
N ALA A 30 -13.61 -4.30 13.99
CA ALA A 30 -13.08 -5.07 15.11
C ALA A 30 -12.07 -6.15 14.67
N ALA A 31 -12.39 -6.92 13.62
CA ALA A 31 -11.49 -7.94 13.09
C ALA A 31 -10.18 -7.33 12.55
N GLN A 32 -10.27 -6.19 11.85
CA GLN A 32 -9.09 -5.46 11.36
C GLN A 32 -8.24 -4.90 12.50
N ASN A 33 -8.88 -4.37 13.56
CA ASN A 33 -8.18 -3.90 14.76
C ASN A 33 -7.44 -5.01 15.51
N LEU A 34 -7.93 -6.25 15.43
CA LEU A 34 -7.23 -7.44 15.93
C LEU A 34 -6.07 -7.90 15.02
N GLY A 35 -5.82 -7.21 13.91
CA GLY A 35 -4.79 -7.57 12.93
C GLY A 35 -5.13 -8.82 12.12
N ILE A 36 -6.41 -9.19 12.03
CA ILE A 36 -6.84 -10.37 11.29
C ILE A 36 -6.92 -10.02 9.81
N THR A 37 -6.11 -10.70 8.99
CA THR A 37 -5.98 -10.41 7.55
C THR A 37 -6.41 -11.57 6.66
N THR A 38 -6.60 -12.76 7.23
CA THR A 38 -6.97 -13.98 6.49
C THR A 38 -8.11 -14.74 7.17
N TYR A 39 -8.85 -15.54 6.41
CA TYR A 39 -9.91 -16.41 6.94
C TYR A 39 -9.39 -17.37 8.04
N LYS A 40 -8.19 -17.94 7.84
CA LYS A 40 -7.58 -18.83 8.83
C LYS A 40 -7.32 -18.08 10.15
N GLN A 41 -6.72 -16.89 10.07
CA GLN A 41 -6.53 -16.04 11.24
C GLN A 41 -7.86 -15.66 11.88
N TYR A 42 -8.91 -15.41 11.09
CA TYR A 42 -10.22 -15.10 11.61
C TYR A 42 -10.76 -16.25 12.46
N ARG A 43 -10.75 -17.47 11.93
CA ARG A 43 -11.16 -18.66 12.67
C ARG A 43 -10.38 -18.84 13.98
N ASP A 44 -9.07 -18.63 13.94
CA ASP A 44 -8.18 -18.91 15.07
C ASP A 44 -8.18 -17.77 16.12
N MET A 45 -8.40 -16.51 15.71
CA MET A 45 -8.25 -15.32 16.56
C MET A 45 -9.56 -14.60 16.89
N ARG A 46 -10.68 -14.90 16.21
CA ARG A 46 -11.96 -14.20 16.48
C ARG A 46 -12.39 -14.33 17.94
N SER A 47 -12.03 -15.40 18.64
CA SER A 47 -12.35 -15.59 20.06
C SER A 47 -11.73 -14.54 20.98
N ARG A 48 -10.73 -13.77 20.51
CA ARG A 48 -10.19 -12.61 21.21
C ARG A 48 -11.20 -11.47 21.35
N ASP A 49 -12.19 -11.43 20.47
CA ASP A 49 -13.34 -10.55 20.59
C ASP A 49 -14.62 -11.40 20.59
N PRO A 50 -15.25 -11.62 21.76
CA PRO A 50 -16.43 -12.46 21.87
C PRO A 50 -17.64 -11.93 21.08
N ARG A 51 -17.60 -10.68 20.61
CA ARG A 51 -18.66 -10.08 19.79
C ARG A 51 -18.54 -10.43 18.30
N LEU A 52 -17.45 -11.08 17.89
CA LEU A 52 -17.26 -11.59 16.52
C LEU A 52 -17.96 -12.95 16.34
N TYR A 53 -18.82 -13.01 15.33
CA TYR A 53 -19.44 -14.27 14.88
C TYR A 53 -18.39 -15.28 14.40
N GLY A 54 -18.69 -16.57 14.55
CA GLY A 54 -17.83 -17.61 13.96
C GLY A 54 -17.95 -17.66 12.42
N LEU A 55 -19.15 -17.41 11.92
CA LEU A 55 -19.52 -17.43 10.50
C LEU A 55 -20.25 -16.12 10.14
N PRO A 56 -19.52 -15.01 9.95
CA PRO A 56 -20.11 -13.71 9.61
C PRO A 56 -20.87 -13.73 8.27
N ASP A 57 -20.47 -14.58 7.33
CA ASP A 57 -21.11 -14.79 6.02
C ASP A 57 -22.52 -15.39 6.11
N VAL A 58 -22.78 -16.21 7.14
CA VAL A 58 -24.13 -16.76 7.42
C VAL A 58 -24.99 -15.74 8.15
N GLN A 59 -24.35 -14.88 8.95
CA GLN A 59 -25.04 -14.01 9.88
C GLN A 59 -25.42 -12.65 9.29
N TYR A 60 -24.60 -12.13 8.39
CA TYR A 60 -24.85 -10.86 7.70
C TYR A 60 -25.35 -11.13 6.28
N PRO A 61 -26.64 -10.87 5.98
CA PRO A 61 -27.20 -11.12 4.65
C PRO A 61 -26.51 -10.35 3.52
N ASP A 62 -25.94 -9.19 3.85
CA ASP A 62 -25.21 -8.29 2.95
C ASP A 62 -23.68 -8.47 3.06
N PHE A 63 -23.21 -9.61 3.55
CA PHE A 63 -21.78 -9.86 3.74
C PHE A 63 -21.00 -9.73 2.41
N PRO A 64 -20.01 -8.84 2.32
CA PRO A 64 -19.31 -8.55 1.05
C PRO A 64 -18.23 -9.57 0.71
N GLY A 65 -18.10 -10.64 1.50
CA GLY A 65 -17.03 -11.62 1.41
C GLY A 65 -15.82 -11.27 2.28
N TYR A 66 -15.01 -12.29 2.60
CA TYR A 66 -13.91 -12.16 3.56
C TYR A 66 -12.83 -11.16 3.16
N LYS A 67 -12.56 -10.96 1.87
CA LYS A 67 -11.55 -9.99 1.44
C LYS A 67 -11.94 -8.56 1.80
N VAL A 68 -13.18 -8.18 1.54
CA VAL A 68 -13.70 -6.84 1.91
C VAL A 68 -13.82 -6.73 3.42
N PHE A 69 -14.38 -7.75 4.06
CA PHE A 69 -14.54 -7.80 5.51
C PHE A 69 -13.22 -7.71 6.30
N LEU A 70 -12.12 -8.25 5.79
CA LEU A 70 -10.81 -8.21 6.44
C LEU A 70 -9.90 -7.07 5.93
N GLY A 71 -10.41 -6.18 5.08
CA GLY A 71 -9.62 -5.07 4.53
C GLY A 71 -8.50 -5.52 3.57
N THR A 72 -8.60 -6.71 2.97
CA THR A 72 -7.61 -7.28 2.05
C THR A 72 -8.11 -7.39 0.60
N ALA A 73 -9.25 -6.78 0.29
CA ALA A 73 -9.73 -6.64 -1.07
C ALA A 73 -8.80 -5.72 -1.86
N THR A 74 -8.33 -6.20 -3.01
CA THR A 74 -7.49 -5.42 -3.91
C THR A 74 -8.25 -4.20 -4.42
N TYR A 75 -7.53 -3.11 -4.72
CA TYR A 75 -8.11 -1.96 -5.42
C TYR A 75 -8.75 -2.39 -6.74
N GLU A 76 -9.80 -1.69 -7.16
CA GLU A 76 -10.57 -2.06 -8.35
C GLU A 76 -9.78 -1.77 -9.62
N THR A 77 -9.01 -0.68 -9.61
CA THR A 77 -8.19 -0.26 -10.76
C THR A 77 -6.72 -0.14 -10.37
N TRP A 78 -5.84 -0.31 -11.36
CA TRP A 78 -4.41 -0.07 -11.15
C TRP A 78 -4.13 1.41 -10.81
N LYS A 79 -4.99 2.35 -11.23
CA LYS A 79 -4.84 3.79 -10.93
C LYS A 79 -5.04 4.07 -9.44
N GLU A 80 -6.02 3.44 -8.81
CA GLU A 80 -6.21 3.52 -7.35
C GLU A 80 -5.04 2.89 -6.61
N ALA A 81 -4.58 1.71 -7.03
CA ALA A 81 -3.41 1.06 -6.44
C ALA A 81 -2.14 1.93 -6.59
N ALA A 82 -1.98 2.60 -7.73
CA ALA A 82 -0.89 3.55 -7.95
C ALA A 82 -0.97 4.72 -6.97
N ALA A 83 -2.14 5.37 -6.85
CA ALA A 83 -2.33 6.47 -5.89
C ALA A 83 -2.05 6.03 -4.45
N ALA A 84 -2.48 4.83 -4.05
CA ALA A 84 -2.19 4.25 -2.74
C ALA A 84 -0.68 4.04 -2.53
N CYS A 85 0.02 3.48 -3.53
CA CYS A 85 1.47 3.35 -3.52
C CYS A 85 2.16 4.71 -3.28
N LEU A 86 1.69 5.78 -3.93
CA LEU A 86 2.27 7.11 -3.74
C LEU A 86 2.05 7.63 -2.32
N SER A 87 0.86 7.41 -1.76
CA SER A 87 0.51 7.87 -0.42
C SER A 87 1.36 7.22 0.69
N ILE A 88 1.77 5.97 0.50
CA ILE A 88 2.63 5.22 1.43
C ILE A 88 4.12 5.30 1.06
N GLY A 89 4.49 6.09 0.05
CA GLY A 89 5.89 6.36 -0.32
C GLY A 89 6.56 5.31 -1.22
N ILE A 90 5.80 4.40 -1.84
CA ILE A 90 6.33 3.48 -2.85
C ILE A 90 6.53 4.24 -4.16
N THR A 91 7.78 4.50 -4.49
CA THR A 91 8.16 5.33 -5.65
C THR A 91 8.88 4.56 -6.76
N SER A 92 9.27 3.31 -6.50
CA SER A 92 9.90 2.44 -7.47
C SER A 92 9.31 1.04 -7.45
N PHE A 93 9.31 0.40 -8.62
CA PHE A 93 8.96 -1.01 -8.76
C PHE A 93 9.92 -1.92 -7.96
N ALA A 94 11.17 -1.50 -7.75
CA ALA A 94 12.12 -2.25 -6.92
C ALA A 94 11.72 -2.28 -5.44
N ASP A 95 11.09 -1.23 -4.95
CA ASP A 95 10.66 -1.11 -3.55
C ASP A 95 9.27 -1.74 -3.31
N TYR A 96 8.47 -1.84 -4.36
CA TYR A 96 7.10 -2.36 -4.30
C TYR A 96 6.98 -3.70 -3.55
N PRO A 97 7.78 -4.76 -3.82
CA PRO A 97 7.63 -6.03 -3.12
C PRO A 97 7.86 -5.95 -1.61
N ARG A 98 8.69 -5.00 -1.16
CA ARG A 98 9.06 -4.80 0.24
C ARG A 98 8.03 -3.96 0.98
N LEU A 99 7.55 -2.90 0.34
CA LEU A 99 6.68 -1.90 0.98
C LEU A 99 5.19 -2.17 0.78
N ARG A 100 4.79 -3.02 -0.19
CA ARG A 100 3.37 -3.37 -0.41
C ARG A 100 2.71 -3.97 0.83
N THR A 101 3.47 -4.52 1.78
CA THR A 101 2.90 -5.09 3.02
C THR A 101 2.36 -4.03 3.97
N LEU A 102 2.72 -2.76 3.76
CA LEU A 102 2.16 -1.62 4.50
C LEU A 102 0.69 -1.36 4.14
N ASP A 103 0.25 -1.82 2.96
CA ASP A 103 -1.12 -1.73 2.50
C ASP A 103 -1.58 -3.09 1.96
N LEU A 104 -2.41 -3.79 2.73
CA LEU A 104 -2.87 -5.13 2.42
C LEU A 104 -3.72 -5.21 1.15
N ARG A 105 -4.21 -4.08 0.63
CA ARG A 105 -4.97 -4.00 -0.62
C ARG A 105 -4.07 -3.99 -1.86
N LEU A 106 -2.76 -3.78 -1.69
CA LEU A 106 -1.81 -3.84 -2.79
C LEU A 106 -1.52 -5.29 -3.20
N PRO A 107 -1.77 -5.68 -4.46
CA PRO A 107 -1.56 -7.05 -4.90
C PRO A 107 -0.08 -7.41 -4.95
N SER A 108 0.25 -8.69 -4.77
CA SER A 108 1.63 -9.16 -4.96
C SER A 108 2.11 -9.11 -6.41
N CYS A 109 1.17 -9.15 -7.37
CA CYS A 109 1.45 -9.14 -8.80
C CYS A 109 0.42 -8.26 -9.53
N LEU A 110 0.86 -7.08 -9.97
CA LEU A 110 0.01 -6.08 -10.62
C LEU A 110 -0.59 -6.57 -11.94
N SER A 111 0.21 -7.24 -12.79
CA SER A 111 -0.27 -7.77 -14.08
C SER A 111 -1.32 -8.87 -13.96
N ARG A 112 -1.32 -9.61 -12.84
CA ARG A 112 -2.36 -10.62 -12.56
C ARG A 112 -3.62 -9.99 -11.95
N ALA A 113 -3.46 -8.90 -11.20
CA ALA A 113 -4.58 -8.20 -10.58
C ALA A 113 -5.32 -7.30 -11.57
N TYR A 114 -4.61 -6.70 -12.52
CA TYR A 114 -5.13 -5.72 -13.46
C TYR A 114 -4.84 -6.13 -14.90
N PRO A 115 -5.84 -6.58 -15.68
CA PRO A 115 -5.65 -6.97 -17.08
C PRO A 115 -5.17 -5.84 -17.98
N ASP A 116 -5.54 -4.60 -17.66
CA ASP A 116 -5.17 -3.37 -18.36
C ASP A 116 -3.91 -2.71 -17.78
N TYR A 117 -3.14 -3.43 -16.95
CA TYR A 117 -1.92 -2.93 -16.34
C TYR A 117 -0.93 -2.45 -17.41
N PRO A 118 -0.60 -1.14 -17.47
CA PRO A 118 0.21 -0.59 -18.54
C PRO A 118 1.72 -0.86 -18.37
N GLY A 119 2.09 -1.53 -17.27
CA GLY A 119 3.48 -1.77 -16.90
C GLY A 119 3.98 -0.81 -15.82
N PRO A 120 5.20 -1.04 -15.30
CA PRO A 120 5.73 -0.27 -14.17
C PRO A 120 5.92 1.21 -14.50
N ALA A 121 6.21 1.53 -15.76
CA ALA A 121 6.46 2.90 -16.19
C ALA A 121 5.20 3.77 -16.00
N ASP A 122 4.09 3.35 -16.59
CA ASP A 122 2.85 4.11 -16.53
C ASP A 122 2.16 4.00 -15.17
N PHE A 123 2.36 2.90 -14.45
CA PHE A 123 1.83 2.74 -13.09
C PHE A 123 2.37 3.79 -12.12
N PHE A 124 3.65 4.14 -12.24
CA PHE A 124 4.29 5.15 -11.40
C PHE A 124 4.47 6.52 -12.09
N SER A 125 3.92 6.71 -13.30
CA SER A 125 4.16 7.93 -14.11
C SER A 125 3.53 9.21 -13.55
N GLY A 126 2.54 9.09 -12.65
CA GLY A 126 1.96 10.21 -11.91
C GLY A 126 2.87 10.81 -10.83
N LEU A 127 4.05 10.22 -10.58
CA LEU A 127 5.01 10.76 -9.63
C LEU A 127 5.74 11.97 -10.19
N PRO A 128 5.85 13.08 -9.44
CA PRO A 128 6.76 14.15 -9.82
C PRO A 128 8.20 13.62 -9.79
N PHE A 129 9.03 14.14 -10.70
CA PHE A 129 10.48 13.99 -10.58
C PHE A 129 10.95 14.45 -9.19
N TYR A 130 12.14 14.01 -8.79
CA TYR A 130 12.75 14.52 -7.56
C TYR A 130 12.80 16.05 -7.56
N ALA A 131 12.52 16.66 -6.40
CA ALA A 131 12.36 18.11 -6.29
C ALA A 131 13.67 18.86 -6.61
N SER A 132 14.79 18.21 -6.37
CA SER A 132 16.13 18.72 -6.61
C SER A 132 16.98 17.76 -7.43
N TRP A 133 18.00 18.27 -8.11
CA TRP A 133 18.95 17.43 -8.84
C TRP A 133 19.79 16.58 -7.89
N GLN A 134 20.01 17.03 -6.65
CA GLN A 134 20.74 16.30 -5.61
C GLN A 134 19.98 15.03 -5.20
N GLU A 135 18.68 15.13 -4.97
CA GLU A 135 17.83 13.97 -4.69
C GLU A 135 17.86 12.96 -5.85
N SER A 136 17.71 13.45 -7.09
CA SER A 136 17.88 12.61 -8.28
C SER A 136 19.25 11.94 -8.35
N ALA A 137 20.33 12.65 -7.97
CA ALA A 137 21.68 12.11 -7.99
C ALA A 137 21.88 11.01 -6.95
N MET A 138 21.37 11.21 -5.73
CA MET A 138 21.39 10.18 -4.67
C MET A 138 20.61 8.94 -5.09
N ALA A 139 19.39 9.11 -5.62
CA ALA A 139 18.56 8.01 -6.10
C ALA A 139 19.22 7.25 -7.26
N ALA A 140 19.75 7.97 -8.24
CA ALA A 140 20.52 7.38 -9.34
C ALA A 140 21.72 6.56 -8.82
N ARG A 141 22.43 7.07 -7.80
CA ARG A 141 23.58 6.37 -7.19
C ARG A 141 23.15 5.12 -6.43
N GLN A 142 22.02 5.14 -5.72
CA GLN A 142 21.46 3.97 -5.03
C GLN A 142 21.16 2.81 -6.00
N ILE A 143 20.66 3.11 -7.19
CA ILE A 143 20.43 2.09 -8.25
C ILE A 143 21.67 1.82 -9.12
N GLY A 144 22.85 2.28 -8.71
CA GLY A 144 24.13 1.98 -9.35
C GLY A 144 24.35 2.69 -10.68
N ILE A 145 23.79 3.90 -10.85
CA ILE A 145 24.08 4.79 -11.97
C ILE A 145 25.21 5.74 -11.58
N ARG A 146 26.34 5.64 -12.30
CA ARG A 146 27.54 6.48 -12.09
C ARG A 146 28.02 7.23 -13.35
N SER A 147 27.27 7.15 -14.44
CA SER A 147 27.66 7.78 -15.71
C SER A 147 26.45 8.02 -16.62
N ARG A 148 26.58 8.88 -17.63
CA ARG A 148 25.51 9.10 -18.64
C ARG A 148 25.09 7.81 -19.33
N ARG A 149 26.06 6.95 -19.68
CA ARG A 149 25.78 5.67 -20.34
C ARG A 149 25.02 4.72 -19.42
N ALA A 150 25.36 4.70 -18.13
CA ALA A 150 24.60 3.94 -17.14
C ALA A 150 23.20 4.54 -16.92
N TYR A 151 23.09 5.86 -16.93
CA TYR A 151 21.81 6.57 -16.76
C TYR A 151 20.84 6.21 -17.88
N ALA A 152 21.27 6.28 -19.14
CA ALA A 152 20.43 5.92 -20.28
C ALA A 152 19.89 4.47 -20.21
N LYS A 153 20.69 3.54 -19.67
CA LYS A 153 20.32 2.12 -19.57
C LYS A 153 19.48 1.78 -18.35
N LYS A 154 19.78 2.38 -17.20
CA LYS A 154 19.24 1.98 -15.89
C LYS A 154 18.20 2.95 -15.32
N ARG A 155 17.99 4.13 -15.91
CA ARG A 155 16.98 5.09 -15.42
C ARG A 155 15.59 4.46 -15.32
N ALA A 156 15.26 3.48 -16.16
CA ALA A 156 13.97 2.78 -16.11
C ALA A 156 13.74 2.03 -14.78
N GLY A 157 14.79 1.80 -13.99
CA GLY A 157 14.69 1.27 -12.62
C GLY A 157 14.15 2.26 -11.59
N ASP A 158 14.09 3.55 -11.92
CA ASP A 158 13.50 4.59 -11.08
C ASP A 158 12.78 5.63 -11.95
N ILE A 159 11.45 5.58 -11.93
CA ILE A 159 10.60 6.44 -12.75
C ILE A 159 10.77 7.93 -12.44
N ARG A 160 11.19 8.27 -11.21
CA ARG A 160 11.33 9.67 -10.77
C ARG A 160 12.59 10.30 -11.34
N LEU A 161 13.47 9.51 -11.96
CA LEU A 161 14.60 10.00 -12.73
C LEU A 161 14.15 10.52 -14.10
N PRO A 162 14.31 11.83 -14.38
CA PRO A 162 13.84 12.41 -15.63
C PRO A 162 14.65 11.89 -16.83
N LEU A 163 13.98 11.71 -17.97
CA LEU A 163 14.67 11.36 -19.22
C LEU A 163 15.78 12.38 -19.58
N CYS A 164 15.55 13.65 -19.26
CA CYS A 164 16.49 14.74 -19.52
C CYS A 164 16.68 15.60 -18.27
N LEU A 165 17.78 15.37 -17.55
CA LEU A 165 18.16 16.12 -16.34
C LEU A 165 18.27 17.64 -16.57
N PRO A 166 18.95 18.15 -17.62
CA PRO A 166 18.98 19.59 -17.89
C PRO A 166 17.58 20.20 -18.10
N ARG A 167 16.67 19.47 -18.75
CA ARG A 167 15.31 19.96 -18.99
C ARG A 167 14.46 19.96 -17.72
N ALA A 168 14.65 18.95 -16.87
CA ALA A 168 13.92 18.83 -15.61
C ALA A 168 14.35 19.87 -14.58
N TYR A 169 15.66 20.15 -14.48
CA TYR A 169 16.22 21.02 -13.45
C TYR A 169 16.62 22.41 -13.94
N ARG A 170 16.60 22.64 -15.26
CA ARG A 170 16.90 23.93 -15.91
C ARG A 170 18.19 24.53 -15.34
N ASP A 171 18.14 25.80 -14.93
CA ASP A 171 19.29 26.56 -14.42
C ASP A 171 19.86 26.01 -13.11
N ARG A 172 19.10 25.15 -12.40
CA ARG A 172 19.59 24.49 -11.18
C ARG A 172 20.44 23.26 -11.49
N PHE A 173 20.46 22.77 -12.74
CA PHE A 173 21.24 21.59 -13.09
C PHE A 173 22.73 21.94 -13.18
N PRO A 174 23.61 21.37 -12.34
CA PRO A 174 25.03 21.71 -12.32
C PRO A 174 25.84 21.12 -13.49
N GLY A 175 25.18 20.31 -14.33
CA GLY A 175 25.84 19.51 -15.35
C GLY A 175 26.11 18.08 -14.88
N TYR A 176 26.28 17.21 -15.86
CA TYR A 176 26.46 15.78 -15.64
C TYR A 176 27.70 15.39 -14.80
N PRO A 177 28.86 16.06 -14.90
CA PRO A 177 30.01 15.72 -14.06
C PRO A 177 29.68 15.81 -12.58
N GLN A 178 29.09 16.93 -12.14
CA GLN A 178 28.72 17.15 -10.74
C GLN A 178 27.56 16.26 -10.29
N PHE A 179 26.60 15.97 -11.18
CA PHE A 179 25.51 15.05 -10.88
C PHE A 179 26.00 13.63 -10.57
N PHE A 180 26.91 13.07 -11.39
CA PHE A 180 27.40 11.70 -11.18
C PHE A 180 28.48 11.59 -10.11
N SER A 181 29.14 12.69 -9.76
CA SER A 181 30.10 12.74 -8.64
C SER A 181 29.42 12.99 -7.29
N TYR A 182 28.12 13.30 -7.26
CA TYR A 182 27.43 13.67 -6.02
C TYR A 182 27.40 12.48 -5.04
N PRO A 183 27.82 12.69 -3.77
CA PRO A 183 27.85 11.64 -2.74
C PRO A 183 26.46 11.07 -2.48
N ASP A 184 26.40 9.81 -2.04
CA ASP A 184 25.15 9.24 -1.55
C ASP A 184 24.80 9.77 -0.15
N SER A 185 23.59 9.48 0.33
CA SER A 185 23.11 9.93 1.64
C SER A 185 23.97 9.44 2.82
N THR A 186 24.77 8.37 2.61
CA THR A 186 25.66 7.79 3.64
C THR A 186 27.02 8.49 3.66
N GLU A 187 27.50 8.98 2.52
CA GLU A 187 28.69 9.83 2.43
C GLU A 187 28.41 11.26 2.93
N LEU A 188 27.22 11.81 2.67
CA LEU A 188 26.83 13.14 3.15
C LEU A 188 26.70 13.22 4.67
N SER A 189 26.12 12.19 5.30
CA SER A 189 25.97 12.15 6.76
C SER A 189 27.32 12.09 7.48
N LYS A 190 28.33 11.43 6.88
CA LYS A 190 29.72 11.39 7.38
C LYS A 190 30.46 12.72 7.19
N GLN A 191 30.11 13.51 6.18
CA GLN A 191 30.71 14.82 5.95
C GLN A 191 30.16 15.92 6.88
N LEU A 192 28.93 15.78 7.37
CA LEU A 192 28.29 16.72 8.29
C LEU A 192 28.60 16.48 9.77
N THR A 193 29.16 15.31 10.11
CA THR A 193 29.57 14.95 11.49
C THR A 193 31.05 15.24 11.78
N ARG A 194 31.71 16.02 10.93
CA ARG A 194 33.12 16.39 11.03
C ARG A 194 33.27 17.92 10.99
#